data_AF-A0AAC8TFH6-F1
#
_entry.id   AF-A0AAC8TFH6-F1
#
_cell.length_a   1.000
_cell.length_b   1.000
_cell.length_c   1.000
_cell.angle_alpha   90.00
_cell.angle_beta   90.00
_cell.angle_gamma   90.00
#
_symmetry.space_group_name_H-M   'P 1'
#
loop_
_entity.id
_entity.type
_entity.pdbx_description
1 polymer ?
#
loop_
_entity_poly.entity_id
_entity_poly.type
_entity_poly.pdbx_seq_one_letter_code
_entity_poly.pdbx_strand_id
1 'polypeptide(L)'
;MLAGYFVTFILAAVLIAVCAHWPHTVGRLVLGWIFLLAGAVNLMFVLLSPGMYVEGFGPTAIPLYQEFIEGPFARNPALFVVPIALGQLLCGLWVLFGRGLWVRLGLVGCMVFLVAITGLGVGCAFPANLALAMGPALLLRHRFPHSALHALHRRHHPGGGFPAGR
;
A
#
# COMPACT_ATOMS: atom_id res chain seq x y z
N MET A 1 -10.29 21.60 -0.95
CA MET A 1 -9.61 20.99 0.21
C MET A 1 -10.54 20.07 1.00
N LEU A 2 -11.70 20.53 1.52
CA LEU A 2 -12.60 19.72 2.34
C LEU A 2 -13.09 18.41 1.67
N ALA A 3 -13.48 18.46 0.39
CA ALA A 3 -13.92 17.27 -0.36
C ALA A 3 -12.83 16.19 -0.46
N GLY A 4 -11.56 16.58 -0.62
CA GLY A 4 -10.43 15.63 -0.69
C GLY A 4 -10.20 14.88 0.62
N TYR A 5 -10.42 15.54 1.77
CA TYR A 5 -10.39 14.87 3.07
C TYR A 5 -11.49 13.83 3.19
N PHE A 6 -12.74 14.19 2.86
CA PHE A 6 -13.84 13.23 2.94
C PHE A 6 -13.59 12.00 2.06
N VAL A 7 -13.11 12.18 0.83
CA VAL A 7 -12.78 11.07 -0.07
C VAL A 7 -11.72 10.16 0.55
N THR A 8 -10.63 10.73 1.06
CA THR A 8 -9.52 9.93 1.60
C THR A 8 -9.88 9.20 2.90
N PHE A 9 -10.67 9.82 3.78
CA PHE A 9 -11.21 9.15 4.96
C PHE A 9 -12.23 8.06 4.63
N ILE A 10 -13.09 8.27 3.64
CA ILE A 10 -14.02 7.23 3.16
C ILE A 10 -13.24 6.05 2.60
N LEU A 11 -12.22 6.30 1.76
CA LEU A 11 -11.34 5.24 1.25
C LEU A 11 -10.65 4.47 2.38
N ALA A 12 -10.17 5.17 3.41
CA ALA A 12 -9.59 4.54 4.60
C ALA A 12 -10.60 3.66 5.34
N ALA A 13 -11.80 4.18 5.59
CA ALA A 13 -12.87 3.45 6.27
C ALA A 13 -13.30 2.21 5.48
N VAL A 14 -13.44 2.31 4.16
CA VAL A 14 -13.76 1.19 3.27
C VAL A 14 -12.65 0.15 3.32
N LEU A 15 -11.37 0.53 3.23
CA LEU A 15 -10.26 -0.41 3.31
C LEU A 15 -10.23 -1.15 4.64
N ILE A 16 -10.42 -0.43 5.75
CA ILE A 16 -10.53 -1.02 7.10
C ILE A 16 -11.69 -2.01 7.14
N ALA A 17 -12.88 -1.61 6.67
CA ALA A 17 -14.07 -2.47 6.70
C ALA A 17 -13.86 -3.76 5.88
N VAL A 18 -13.24 -3.65 4.70
CA VAL A 18 -12.86 -4.81 3.88
C VAL A 18 -11.84 -5.70 4.62
N CYS A 19 -10.84 -5.12 5.28
CA CYS A 19 -9.84 -5.92 6.00
C CYS A 19 -10.38 -6.56 7.29
N ALA A 20 -11.38 -5.94 7.92
CA ALA A 20 -11.96 -6.36 9.19
C ALA A 20 -13.11 -7.37 9.04
N HIS A 21 -14.02 -7.12 8.09
CA HIS A 21 -15.29 -7.84 8.01
C HIS A 21 -15.36 -8.86 6.87
N TRP A 22 -14.50 -8.72 5.86
CA TRP A 22 -14.50 -9.63 4.70
C TRP A 22 -13.41 -10.69 4.84
N PRO A 23 -13.47 -11.79 4.07
CA PRO A 23 -12.42 -12.79 4.06
C PRO A 23 -11.05 -12.14 3.86
N HIS A 24 -10.06 -12.51 4.66
CA HIS A 24 -8.72 -11.91 4.60
C HIS A 24 -8.08 -12.01 3.21
N THR A 25 -8.51 -12.97 2.39
CA THR A 25 -8.14 -13.05 0.96
C THR A 25 -8.58 -11.81 0.18
N VAL A 26 -9.79 -11.29 0.39
CA VAL A 26 -10.28 -10.07 -0.27
C VAL A 26 -9.49 -8.86 0.19
N GLY A 27 -9.24 -8.74 1.50
CA GLY A 27 -8.37 -7.67 2.03
C GLY A 27 -6.98 -7.67 1.40
N ARG A 28 -6.38 -8.86 1.22
CA ARG A 28 -5.11 -9.01 0.49
C ARG A 28 -5.20 -8.60 -0.97
N LEU A 29 -6.27 -8.97 -1.67
CA LEU A 29 -6.44 -8.60 -3.07
C LEU A 29 -6.55 -7.08 -3.23
N VAL A 30 -7.42 -6.44 -2.44
CA VAL A 30 -7.62 -5.00 -2.49
C VAL A 30 -6.33 -4.26 -2.13
N LEU A 31 -5.71 -4.59 -0.99
CA LEU A 31 -4.48 -3.92 -0.54
C LEU A 31 -3.33 -4.13 -1.53
N GLY A 32 -3.16 -5.36 -2.01
CA GLY A 32 -2.10 -5.70 -2.96
C GLY A 32 -2.23 -4.92 -4.26
N TRP A 33 -3.43 -4.83 -4.83
CA TRP A 33 -3.68 -4.04 -6.04
C TRP A 33 -3.51 -2.55 -5.82
N ILE A 34 -3.93 -2.00 -4.68
CA ILE A 34 -3.67 -0.59 -4.33
C ILE A 34 -2.17 -0.31 -4.36
N PHE A 35 -1.35 -1.17 -3.75
CA PHE A 35 0.10 -0.99 -3.70
C PHE A 35 0.79 -1.18 -5.06
N LEU A 36 0.33 -2.15 -5.86
CA LEU A 36 0.83 -2.32 -7.23
C LEU A 36 0.51 -1.09 -8.09
N LEU A 37 -0.73 -0.62 -8.06
CA LEU A 37 -1.13 0.54 -8.85
C LEU A 37 -0.41 1.81 -8.39
N ALA A 38 -0.33 2.04 -7.07
CA ALA A 38 0.38 3.18 -6.51
C ALA A 38 1.87 3.16 -6.87
N GLY A 39 2.53 2.00 -6.80
CA GLY A 39 3.93 1.85 -7.21
C GLY A 39 4.13 2.10 -8.70
N ALA A 40 3.25 1.56 -9.56
CA ALA A 40 3.33 1.76 -11.01
C ALA A 40 3.11 3.23 -11.40
N VAL A 41 2.10 3.87 -10.81
CA VAL A 41 1.80 5.28 -11.02
C VAL A 41 2.95 6.16 -10.52
N ASN A 42 3.52 5.87 -9.35
CA ASN A 42 4.67 6.61 -8.85
C ASN A 42 5.92 6.46 -9.72
N LEU A 43 6.20 5.24 -10.18
CA LEU A 43 7.31 4.98 -11.09
C LEU A 43 7.15 5.73 -12.40
N MET A 44 5.95 5.68 -13.00
CA MET A 44 5.63 6.41 -14.23
C MET A 44 5.81 7.92 -14.02
N PHE A 45 5.20 8.49 -12.98
CA PHE A 45 5.22 9.93 -12.76
C PHE A 45 6.60 10.47 -12.46
N VAL A 46 7.43 9.77 -11.68
CA VAL A 46 8.78 10.28 -11.42
C VAL A 46 9.68 10.22 -12.65
N LEU A 47 9.45 9.27 -13.56
CA LEU A 47 10.23 9.17 -14.79
C LEU A 47 9.79 10.18 -15.86
N LEU A 48 8.50 10.56 -15.88
CA LEU A 48 7.97 11.51 -16.85
C LEU A 48 8.06 12.97 -16.38
N SER A 49 7.78 13.21 -15.10
CA SER A 49 7.62 14.56 -14.53
C SER A 49 8.14 14.63 -13.09
N PRO A 50 9.43 14.40 -12.82
CA PRO A 50 9.98 14.32 -11.46
C PRO A 50 9.73 15.57 -10.59
N GLY A 51 9.66 16.76 -11.22
CA GLY A 51 9.40 18.04 -10.53
C GLY A 51 8.06 18.07 -9.79
N MET A 52 7.07 17.29 -10.23
CA MET A 52 5.74 17.25 -9.61
C MET A 52 5.77 16.82 -8.14
N TYR A 53 6.76 16.02 -7.73
CA TYR A 53 6.92 15.60 -6.34
C TYR A 53 7.41 16.75 -5.46
N VAL A 54 8.30 17.60 -6.00
CA VAL A 54 8.81 18.77 -5.26
C VAL A 54 7.71 19.81 -5.14
N GLU A 55 7.08 20.15 -6.26
CA GLU A 55 6.02 21.16 -6.33
C GLU A 55 4.76 20.73 -5.58
N GLY A 56 4.40 19.45 -5.68
CA GLY A 56 3.18 18.91 -5.08
C GLY A 56 3.29 18.64 -3.57
N PHE A 57 4.46 18.23 -3.08
CA PHE A 57 4.62 17.84 -1.67
C PHE A 57 5.41 18.83 -0.82
N GLY A 58 6.38 19.55 -1.39
CA GLY A 58 7.21 20.52 -0.65
C GLY A 58 6.38 21.50 0.20
N PRO A 59 5.44 22.26 -0.40
CA PRO A 59 4.65 23.25 0.32
C PRO A 59 3.71 22.69 1.40
N THR A 60 3.43 21.39 1.39
CA THR A 60 2.45 20.76 2.29
C THR A 60 3.09 19.85 3.33
N ALA A 61 4.38 19.57 3.20
CA ALA A 61 5.12 18.70 4.08
C ALA A 61 5.38 19.34 5.45
N ILE A 62 5.59 18.51 6.46
CA ILE A 62 6.08 18.98 7.76
C ILE A 62 7.51 19.53 7.61
N PRO A 63 8.00 20.43 8.49
CA PRO A 63 9.27 21.13 8.30
C PRO A 63 10.46 20.22 7.95
N LEU A 64 10.61 19.10 8.67
CA LEU A 64 11.68 18.13 8.41
C LEU A 64 11.61 17.52 6.99
N TYR A 65 10.42 17.21 6.50
CA TYR A 65 10.22 16.66 5.16
C TYR A 65 10.35 17.76 4.10
N GLN A 66 9.86 18.96 4.39
CA GLN A 66 9.97 20.11 3.50
C GLN A 66 11.43 20.46 3.21
N GLU A 67 12.28 20.57 4.23
CA GLU A 67 13.72 20.81 4.07
C GLU A 67 14.40 19.74 3.21
N PHE A 68 14.02 18.47 3.40
CA PHE A 68 14.52 17.37 2.58
C PHE A 68 14.04 17.45 1.13
N ILE A 69 12.75 17.74 0.92
CA ILE A 69 12.11 17.82 -0.41
C ILE A 69 12.69 18.97 -1.22
N GLU A 70 12.77 20.16 -0.63
CA GLU A 70 13.26 21.38 -1.28
C GLU A 70 14.79 21.40 -1.44
N GLY A 71 15.52 20.60 -0.65
CA GLY A 71 16.97 20.49 -0.68
C GLY A 71 17.48 19.31 -1.53
N PRO A 72 18.00 18.24 -0.91
CA PRO A 72 18.65 17.13 -1.62
C PRO A 72 17.72 16.37 -2.57
N PHE A 73 16.45 16.22 -2.22
CA PHE A 73 15.47 15.52 -3.06
C PHE A 73 15.20 16.28 -4.37
N ALA A 74 15.04 17.60 -4.33
CA ALA A 74 14.77 18.43 -5.51
C ALA A 74 15.84 18.33 -6.60
N ARG A 75 17.09 18.00 -6.25
CA ARG A 75 18.19 17.85 -7.21
C ARG A 75 18.01 16.61 -8.10
N ASN A 76 17.41 15.55 -7.57
CA ASN A 76 17.15 14.32 -8.32
C ASN A 76 16.01 13.51 -7.67
N PRO A 77 14.74 13.89 -7.86
CA PRO A 77 13.61 13.17 -7.25
C PRO A 77 13.57 11.68 -7.63
N ALA A 78 13.97 11.34 -8.86
CA ALA A 78 13.99 9.96 -9.36
C ALA A 78 14.89 9.05 -8.52
N LEU A 79 16.02 9.54 -8.02
CA LEU A 79 16.92 8.79 -7.14
C LEU A 79 16.22 8.27 -5.88
N PHE A 80 15.20 8.98 -5.39
CA PHE A 80 14.47 8.64 -4.17
C PHE A 80 13.14 7.93 -4.45
N VAL A 81 12.34 8.44 -5.40
CA VAL A 81 11.00 7.89 -5.65
C VAL A 81 11.07 6.56 -6.39
N VAL A 82 12.06 6.32 -7.26
CA VAL A 82 12.16 5.02 -7.97
C VAL A 82 12.33 3.85 -6.99
N PRO A 83 13.28 3.87 -6.04
CA PRO A 83 13.36 2.83 -5.00
C PRO A 83 12.07 2.68 -4.18
N ILE A 84 11.42 3.79 -3.83
CA ILE A 84 10.14 3.77 -3.09
C ILE A 84 9.05 3.07 -3.91
N ALA A 85 8.91 3.43 -5.18
CA ALA A 85 7.94 2.85 -6.10
C ALA A 85 8.18 1.36 -6.32
N LEU A 86 9.44 0.94 -6.50
CA LEU A 86 9.82 -0.47 -6.58
C LEU A 86 9.50 -1.22 -5.28
N GLY A 87 9.72 -0.58 -4.12
CA GLY A 87 9.33 -1.11 -2.82
C GLY A 87 7.82 -1.31 -2.70
N GLN A 88 7.01 -0.35 -3.16
CA GLN A 88 5.55 -0.47 -3.19
C GLN A 88 5.10 -1.64 -4.09
N LEU A 89 5.69 -1.76 -5.29
CA LEU A 89 5.43 -2.87 -6.20
C LEU A 89 5.75 -4.21 -5.53
N LEU A 90 6.92 -4.32 -4.91
CA LEU A 90 7.35 -5.53 -4.22
C LEU A 90 6.41 -5.91 -3.07
N CYS A 91 5.98 -4.93 -2.27
CA CYS A 91 5.00 -5.15 -1.21
C CYS A 91 3.68 -5.67 -1.78
N GLY A 92 3.16 -5.04 -2.84
CA GLY A 92 1.94 -5.48 -3.52
C GLY A 92 2.05 -6.92 -4.04
N LEU A 93 3.17 -7.26 -4.70
CA LEU A 93 3.44 -8.62 -5.18
C LEU A 93 3.49 -9.63 -4.03
N TRP A 94 4.17 -9.32 -2.93
CA TRP A 94 4.25 -10.19 -1.76
C TRP A 94 2.89 -10.38 -1.07
N VAL A 95 2.08 -9.35 -0.98
CA VAL A 95 0.72 -9.44 -0.42
C VAL A 95 -0.18 -10.32 -1.29
N LEU A 96 -0.11 -10.19 -2.62
CA LEU A 96 -0.95 -10.96 -3.55
C LEU A 96 -0.48 -12.40 -3.74
N PHE A 97 0.79 -12.59 -4.09
CA PHE A 97 1.32 -13.85 -4.58
C PHE A 97 2.16 -14.60 -3.54
N GLY A 98 2.59 -13.90 -2.49
CA GLY A 98 3.38 -14.49 -1.41
C GLY A 98 2.61 -15.49 -0.55
N ARG A 99 3.38 -16.19 0.29
CA ARG A 99 2.91 -17.11 1.34
C ARG A 99 3.73 -16.93 2.61
N GLY A 100 3.12 -17.20 3.76
CA GLY A 100 3.77 -17.18 5.07
C GLY A 100 4.50 -15.88 5.36
N LEU A 101 5.83 -15.96 5.49
CA LEU A 101 6.71 -14.83 5.80
C LEU A 101 6.60 -13.70 4.77
N TRP A 102 6.55 -14.02 3.47
CA TRP A 102 6.52 -13.00 2.41
C TRP A 102 5.29 -12.10 2.50
N VAL A 103 4.11 -12.68 2.78
CA VAL A 103 2.89 -11.88 2.99
C VAL A 103 3.06 -10.94 4.17
N ARG A 104 3.65 -11.41 5.28
CA ARG A 104 3.89 -10.58 6.46
C ARG A 104 4.87 -9.44 6.16
N LEU A 105 5.95 -9.72 5.45
CA LEU A 105 6.90 -8.68 5.01
C LEU A 105 6.21 -7.65 4.10
N GLY A 106 5.37 -8.10 3.16
CA GLY A 106 4.58 -7.22 2.31
C GLY A 106 3.62 -6.33 3.11
N LEU A 107 2.89 -6.90 4.07
CA LEU A 107 1.97 -6.14 4.93
C LEU A 107 2.70 -5.14 5.83
N VAL A 108 3.85 -5.52 6.42
CA VAL A 108 4.69 -4.60 7.19
C VAL A 108 5.23 -3.48 6.30
N GLY A 109 5.70 -3.81 5.10
CA GLY A 109 6.16 -2.82 4.13
C GLY A 109 5.05 -1.84 3.73
N CYS A 110 3.83 -2.33 3.53
CA CYS A 110 2.65 -1.48 3.30
C CYS A 110 2.41 -0.51 4.45
N MET A 111 2.49 -0.99 5.71
CA MET A 111 2.35 -0.12 6.89
C MET A 111 3.45 0.93 6.96
N VAL A 112 4.71 0.52 6.82
CA VAL A 112 5.86 1.43 6.86
C VAL A 112 5.73 2.51 5.79
N PHE A 113 5.34 2.14 4.56
CA PHE A 113 5.11 3.10 3.49
C PHE A 113 4.02 4.12 3.86
N LEU A 114 2.83 3.66 4.28
CA LEU A 114 1.70 4.54 4.63
C LEU A 114 2.04 5.48 5.79
N VAL A 115 2.75 4.97 6.80
CA VAL A 115 3.21 5.80 7.92
C VAL A 115 4.28 6.79 7.47
N ALA A 116 5.26 6.37 6.67
CA ALA A 116 6.33 7.26 6.20
C ALA A 116 5.80 8.44 5.37
N ILE A 117 4.87 8.19 4.45
CA ILE A 117 4.31 9.27 3.62
C ILE A 117 3.48 10.28 4.42
N THR A 118 3.07 9.97 5.66
CA THR A 118 2.31 10.88 6.54
C THR A 118 3.02 12.24 6.72
N GLY A 119 4.36 12.27 6.68
CA GLY A 119 5.16 13.50 6.77
C GLY A 119 5.03 14.44 5.56
N LEU A 120 4.51 13.97 4.42
CA LEU A 120 4.22 14.82 3.25
C LEU A 120 2.97 15.68 3.46
N GLY A 121 2.27 15.50 4.58
CA GLY A 121 1.15 16.34 5.00
C GLY A 121 -0.08 16.24 4.11
N VAL A 122 -0.80 17.33 3.94
CA VAL A 122 -2.16 17.30 3.36
C VAL A 122 -2.16 16.90 1.88
N GLY A 123 -1.05 17.14 1.17
CA GLY A 123 -0.87 16.76 -0.23
C GLY A 123 -0.85 15.24 -0.45
N CYS A 124 -0.58 14.44 0.58
CA CYS A 124 -0.53 12.99 0.49
C CYS A 124 -1.68 12.28 1.22
N ALA A 125 -2.80 12.96 1.51
CA ALA A 125 -3.90 12.41 2.31
C ALA A 125 -3.61 12.23 3.81
N PHE A 126 -2.75 13.06 4.41
CA PHE A 126 -2.72 13.18 5.87
C PHE A 126 -4.09 13.62 6.42
N PRO A 127 -4.57 13.08 7.56
CA PRO A 127 -4.02 11.97 8.35
C PRO A 127 -4.60 10.60 7.94
N ALA A 128 -5.39 10.53 6.87
CA ALA A 128 -6.07 9.30 6.42
C ALA A 128 -5.10 8.14 6.15
N ASN A 129 -3.84 8.41 5.80
CA ASN A 129 -2.79 7.38 5.66
C ASN A 129 -2.57 6.54 6.93
N LEU A 130 -2.70 7.15 8.12
CA LEU A 130 -2.60 6.44 9.39
C LEU A 130 -3.77 5.47 9.57
N ALA A 131 -4.97 5.89 9.19
CA ALA A 131 -6.15 5.01 9.17
C ALA A 131 -5.98 3.89 8.12
N LEU A 132 -5.48 4.20 6.93
CA LEU A 132 -5.17 3.20 5.90
C LEU A 132 -4.17 2.15 6.38
N ALA A 133 -3.18 2.53 7.21
CA ALA A 133 -2.20 1.61 7.79
C ALA A 133 -2.83 0.57 8.74
N MET A 134 -4.04 0.81 9.26
CA MET A 134 -4.77 -0.16 10.08
C MET A 134 -5.21 -1.39 9.27
N GLY A 135 -5.48 -1.25 7.97
CA GLY A 135 -5.85 -2.37 7.09
C GLY A 135 -4.81 -3.51 7.10
N PRO A 136 -3.55 -3.26 6.70
CA PRO A 136 -2.49 -4.27 6.81
C PRO A 136 -2.23 -4.74 8.25
N ALA A 137 -2.37 -3.86 9.26
CA ALA A 137 -2.22 -4.24 10.67
C ALA A 137 -3.26 -5.29 11.11
N LEU A 138 -4.51 -5.17 10.65
CA LEU A 138 -5.56 -6.15 10.89
C LEU A 138 -5.25 -7.48 10.17
N LEU A 139 -4.81 -7.41 8.91
CA LEU A 139 -4.44 -8.60 8.15
C LEU A 139 -3.27 -9.37 8.78
N LEU A 140 -2.30 -8.69 9.41
CA LEU A 140 -1.16 -9.32 10.08
C LEU A 140 -1.55 -10.26 11.23
N ARG A 141 -2.77 -10.16 11.75
CA ARG A 141 -3.29 -11.05 12.80
C ARG A 141 -3.61 -12.46 12.28
N HIS A 142 -3.60 -12.66 10.97
CA HIS A 142 -4.01 -13.90 10.31
C HIS A 142 -2.83 -14.68 9.72
N ARG A 143 -3.03 -16.00 9.52
CA ARG A 143 -2.05 -16.88 8.88
C ARG A 143 -2.35 -17.00 7.38
N PHE A 144 -1.30 -16.97 6.55
CA PHE A 144 -1.42 -16.98 5.09
C PHE A 144 -0.65 -18.13 4.44
N PRO A 145 -1.15 -19.38 4.51
CA PRO A 145 -0.44 -20.55 3.96
C PRO A 145 -0.41 -20.59 2.42
N HIS A 146 -1.33 -19.87 1.75
CA HIS A 146 -1.46 -19.87 0.29
C HIS A 146 -1.44 -18.45 -0.29
N SER A 147 -1.19 -18.35 -1.60
CA SER A 147 -1.37 -17.12 -2.35
C SER A 147 -2.84 -16.68 -2.35
N ALA A 148 -3.10 -15.38 -2.56
CA ALA A 148 -4.46 -14.85 -2.53
C ALA A 148 -5.35 -15.46 -3.61
N LEU A 149 -4.83 -15.63 -4.84
CA LEU A 149 -5.54 -16.25 -5.96
C LEU A 149 -5.92 -17.71 -5.67
N HIS A 150 -4.98 -18.50 -5.15
CA HIS A 150 -5.26 -19.90 -4.82
C HIS A 150 -6.28 -20.02 -3.67
N ALA A 151 -6.24 -19.11 -2.69
CA ALA A 151 -7.23 -19.07 -1.62
C ALA A 151 -8.64 -18.67 -2.13
N LEU A 152 -8.71 -17.79 -3.14
CA LEU A 152 -9.99 -17.38 -3.75
C LEU A 152 -10.60 -18.52 -4.58
N HIS A 153 -9.79 -19.23 -5.36
CA HIS A 153 -10.23 -20.37 -6.18
C HIS A 153 -10.79 -21.51 -5.31
N ARG A 154 -10.12 -21.85 -4.19
CA ARG A 154 -10.63 -22.88 -3.26
C ARG A 154 -11.93 -22.53 -2.55
N ARG A 155 -12.23 -21.24 -2.37
CA ARG A 155 -13.53 -20.83 -1.80
C ARG A 155 -14.69 -21.07 -2.76
N HIS A 156 -14.47 -20.97 -4.06
CA HIS A 156 -15.53 -21.16 -5.06
C HIS A 156 -15.77 -22.63 -5.42
N HIS A 157 -14.81 -23.52 -5.17
CA HIS A 157 -14.94 -24.96 -5.40
C HIS A 157 -14.67 -25.76 -4.11
N PRO A 158 -15.64 -25.83 -3.18
CA PRO A 158 -15.46 -26.54 -1.90
C PRO A 158 -15.33 -28.07 -2.01
N GLY A 159 -15.42 -28.68 -3.20
CA GLY A 159 -15.46 -30.13 -3.41
C GLY A 159 -14.18 -30.81 -3.92
N GLY A 160 -13.07 -30.09 -4.14
CA GLY A 160 -11.85 -30.65 -4.75
C GLY A 160 -10.87 -31.34 -3.78
N GLY A 161 -11.36 -31.93 -2.69
CA GLY A 161 -10.52 -32.73 -1.80
C GLY A 161 -10.10 -34.02 -2.50
N PHE A 162 -8.84 -34.11 -2.90
CA PHE A 162 -8.24 -35.40 -3.25
C PHE A 162 -8.37 -36.32 -2.02
N PRO A 163 -8.99 -37.51 -2.12
CA PRO A 163 -8.96 -38.46 -1.02
C PRO A 163 -7.50 -38.81 -0.74
N ALA A 164 -7.10 -38.70 0.54
CA ALA A 164 -5.83 -39.21 1.00
C ALA A 164 -5.76 -40.71 0.64
N GLY A 165 -4.90 -41.04 -0.32
CA GLY A 165 -4.56 -42.41 -0.65
C GLY A 165 -4.00 -43.09 0.61
N ARG A 166 -4.56 -44.27 0.89
CA ARG A 166 -4.11 -45.21 1.90
C ARG A 166 -2.68 -45.69 1.61
#